data_AF-A0A378YIV9-F1
#
_entry.id   AF-A0A378YIV9-F1
#
_cell.length_a   1.000
_cell.length_b   1.000
_cell.length_c   1.000
_cell.angle_alpha   90.00
_cell.angle_beta   90.00
_cell.angle_gamma   90.00
#
_symmetry.space_group_name_H-M   'P 1'
#
loop_
_entity.id
_entity.type
_entity.pdbx_description
1 polymer ?
#
loop_
_entity_poly.entity_id
_entity_poly.type
_entity_poly.pdbx_seq_one_letter_code
_entity_poly.pdbx_strand_id
1 'polypeptide(L)'
;MLVESLRLGEHIVFGSEIAPEVAVQRYAAVTLGERGAWSGIQTHQVVAAQPFNPYAGFTAEAADSPYLGEHSKQPLVSVTLMAFPDEQSAGAAAGAMAAADFGLNASNTPVTLPDYPAALTHWIPSYANVGSWMAVGSVVVHVIAQLQEPRLDQLTALLTKTYREQARRLEGYAAVAPDGLDALPMDPDGLLTRLVGTGDNLPDARDFAVYGLRTYAVLSSQDPADLVREFEQRGVTSIAVSDNKYLYALTDPGAAVNFAGYLSETPTVSEYERMDGVSGTDEINCFQASVPNPTEAQARRFRCVIPHRNVVAEVFSDRESDVRQLAAAQYALLKDGE
;
A
#
# COMPACT_ATOMS: atom_id res chain seq x y z
N MET A 1 -5.95 -0.84 15.14
CA MET A 1 -5.59 0.36 14.35
C MET A 1 -4.94 0.00 13.02
N LEU A 2 -3.88 -0.82 13.00
CA LEU A 2 -3.21 -1.23 11.76
C LEU A 2 -4.15 -1.82 10.70
N VAL A 3 -5.03 -2.76 11.11
CA VAL A 3 -5.96 -3.45 10.19
C VAL A 3 -6.85 -2.45 9.44
N GLU A 4 -7.38 -1.45 10.14
CA GLU A 4 -8.21 -0.43 9.50
C GLU A 4 -7.40 0.46 8.54
N SER A 5 -6.15 0.76 8.87
CA SER A 5 -5.26 1.50 7.96
C SER A 5 -4.95 0.71 6.69
N LEU A 6 -4.79 -0.61 6.80
CA LEU A 6 -4.65 -1.47 5.61
C LEU A 6 -5.97 -1.52 4.82
N ARG A 7 -7.12 -1.57 5.48
CA ARG A 7 -8.43 -1.48 4.80
C ARG A 7 -8.59 -0.16 4.05
N LEU A 8 -8.15 0.97 4.60
CA LEU A 8 -8.11 2.25 3.86
C LEU A 8 -7.23 2.16 2.60
N GLY A 9 -6.11 1.42 2.67
CA GLY A 9 -5.25 1.14 1.53
C GLY A 9 -5.97 0.44 0.37
N GLU A 10 -6.96 -0.41 0.64
CA GLU A 10 -7.77 -1.05 -0.42
C GLU A 10 -8.62 -0.05 -1.20
N HIS A 11 -8.90 1.10 -0.59
CA HIS A 11 -9.72 2.17 -1.16
C HIS A 11 -8.87 3.35 -1.68
N ILE A 12 -7.54 3.26 -1.67
CA ILE A 12 -6.71 4.31 -2.25
C ILE A 12 -6.81 4.30 -3.79
N VAL A 13 -6.92 5.48 -4.37
CA VAL A 13 -6.82 5.66 -5.82
C VAL A 13 -5.39 5.41 -6.31
N PHE A 14 -5.23 4.82 -7.48
CA PHE A 14 -3.94 4.71 -8.15
C PHE A 14 -3.70 5.90 -9.07
N GLY A 15 -2.44 6.31 -9.20
CA GLY A 15 -2.05 7.40 -10.09
C GLY A 15 -2.50 7.22 -11.54
N SER A 16 -2.43 5.99 -12.05
CA SER A 16 -2.88 5.62 -13.41
C SER A 16 -4.40 5.73 -13.61
N GLU A 17 -5.18 5.75 -12.54
CA GLU A 17 -6.63 6.00 -12.56
C GLU A 17 -6.92 7.51 -12.65
N ILE A 18 -6.00 8.36 -12.18
CA ILE A 18 -6.13 9.82 -12.15
C ILE A 18 -5.70 10.43 -13.50
N ALA A 19 -4.43 10.21 -13.88
CA ALA A 19 -3.87 10.78 -15.10
C ALA A 19 -2.54 10.10 -15.52
N PRO A 20 -2.22 10.03 -16.83
CA PRO A 20 -0.98 9.42 -17.32
C PRO A 20 0.31 10.05 -16.74
N GLU A 21 0.31 11.35 -16.51
CA GLU A 21 1.45 12.11 -15.97
C GLU A 21 1.75 11.80 -14.50
N VAL A 22 0.86 11.10 -13.79
CA VAL A 22 1.08 10.62 -12.43
C VAL A 22 0.85 9.12 -12.32
N ALA A 23 1.09 8.36 -13.39
CA ALA A 23 0.77 6.93 -13.43
C ALA A 23 1.69 6.03 -12.59
N VAL A 24 2.89 6.51 -12.23
CA VAL A 24 3.90 5.71 -11.56
C VAL A 24 3.77 5.85 -10.04
N GLN A 25 3.57 4.73 -9.35
CA GLN A 25 3.55 4.67 -7.90
C GLN A 25 4.96 4.91 -7.35
N ARG A 26 5.07 5.84 -6.39
CA ARG A 26 6.36 6.29 -5.83
C ARG A 26 6.51 5.97 -4.36
N TYR A 27 5.45 6.17 -3.58
CA TYR A 27 5.49 5.97 -2.13
C TYR A 27 4.11 5.60 -1.60
N ALA A 28 4.04 4.65 -0.68
CA ALA A 28 2.85 4.43 0.12
C ALA A 28 3.23 3.98 1.53
N ALA A 29 2.36 4.26 2.48
CA ALA A 29 2.53 3.84 3.87
C ALA A 29 1.22 3.91 4.64
N VAL A 30 1.12 3.06 5.67
CA VAL A 30 0.22 3.30 6.79
C VAL A 30 0.72 4.52 7.57
N THR A 31 -0.13 5.53 7.70
CA THR A 31 0.18 6.82 8.36
C THR A 31 -0.34 6.90 9.79
N LEU A 32 -1.14 5.92 10.20
CA LEU A 32 -1.62 5.75 11.57
C LEU A 32 -1.62 4.27 11.90
N GLY A 33 -0.81 3.88 12.87
CA GLY A 33 -0.67 2.49 13.28
C GLY A 33 -0.13 2.39 14.70
N GLU A 34 0.03 1.17 15.19
CA GLU A 34 0.43 0.88 16.59
C GLU A 34 1.80 1.46 16.96
N ARG A 35 2.66 1.71 15.96
CA ARG A 35 3.99 2.32 16.13
C ARG A 35 4.00 3.84 15.94
N GLY A 36 2.83 4.48 15.74
CA GLY A 36 2.65 5.93 15.74
C GLY A 36 3.53 6.68 14.73
N ALA A 37 3.20 6.59 13.44
CA ALA A 37 3.95 7.32 12.41
C ALA A 37 3.02 8.06 11.45
N TRP A 38 2.81 9.35 11.71
CA TRP A 38 2.15 10.30 10.80
C TRP A 38 3.05 10.65 9.61
N SER A 39 3.30 9.70 8.72
CA SER A 39 3.96 9.98 7.43
C SER A 39 2.96 10.60 6.44
N GLY A 40 3.44 11.36 5.46
CA GLY A 40 2.59 11.97 4.42
C GLY A 40 1.73 13.16 4.85
N ILE A 41 1.66 13.49 6.15
CA ILE A 41 0.91 14.64 6.69
C ILE A 41 1.86 15.57 7.43
N GLN A 42 1.68 16.89 7.27
CA GLN A 42 2.50 17.88 7.96
C GLN A 42 2.09 18.01 9.45
N THR A 43 3.07 18.23 10.33
CA THR A 43 2.89 18.18 11.79
C THR A 43 1.76 19.08 12.33
N HIS A 44 1.58 20.29 11.79
CA HIS A 44 0.48 21.18 12.23
C HIS A 44 -0.89 20.62 11.87
N GLN A 45 -1.02 19.93 10.74
CA GLN A 45 -2.28 19.29 10.36
C GLN A 45 -2.59 18.11 11.27
N VAL A 46 -1.57 17.33 11.64
CA VAL A 46 -1.69 16.27 12.66
C VAL A 46 -2.22 16.83 13.97
N VAL A 47 -1.60 17.90 14.48
CA VAL A 47 -2.03 18.56 15.72
C VAL A 47 -3.47 19.08 15.61
N ALA A 48 -3.85 19.63 14.44
CA ALA A 48 -5.20 20.12 14.20
C ALA A 48 -6.25 19.00 14.14
N ALA A 49 -5.88 17.80 13.69
CA ALA A 49 -6.77 16.64 13.60
C ALA A 49 -6.95 15.92 14.94
N GLN A 50 -5.94 15.94 15.82
CA GLN A 50 -5.93 15.20 17.10
C GLN A 50 -7.20 15.35 17.96
N PRO A 51 -7.80 16.55 18.14
CA PRO A 51 -9.02 16.71 18.94
C PRO A 51 -10.22 15.91 18.43
N PHE A 52 -10.18 15.44 17.19
CA PHE A 52 -11.27 14.70 16.54
C PHE A 52 -11.03 13.17 16.50
N ASN A 53 -10.01 12.69 17.23
CA ASN A 53 -9.70 11.26 17.42
C ASN A 53 -9.49 10.45 16.12
N PRO A 54 -8.59 10.87 15.22
CA PRO A 54 -8.17 10.04 14.08
C PRO A 54 -7.49 8.75 14.56
N TYR A 55 -7.88 7.60 14.00
CA TYR A 55 -7.43 6.28 14.51
C TYR A 55 -6.88 5.32 13.44
N ALA A 56 -7.03 5.64 12.16
CA ALA A 56 -6.48 4.88 11.06
C ALA A 56 -6.17 5.80 9.88
N GLY A 57 -5.18 5.43 9.06
CA GLY A 57 -4.68 6.29 8.01
C GLY A 57 -3.73 5.60 7.04
N PHE A 58 -3.86 5.96 5.78
CA PHE A 58 -3.07 5.43 4.68
C PHE A 58 -2.75 6.53 3.68
N THR A 59 -1.53 6.55 3.13
CA THR A 59 -1.14 7.50 2.10
C THR A 59 -0.53 6.79 0.91
N ALA A 60 -0.78 7.32 -0.28
CA ALA A 60 -0.07 6.96 -1.50
C ALA A 60 0.31 8.22 -2.28
N GLU A 61 1.46 8.17 -2.92
CA GLU A 61 2.01 9.20 -3.78
C GLU A 61 2.38 8.58 -5.13
N ALA A 62 1.92 9.23 -6.19
CA ALA A 62 2.20 8.86 -7.56
C ALA A 62 2.75 10.07 -8.34
N ALA A 63 3.58 9.77 -9.34
CA ALA A 63 4.33 10.75 -10.11
C ALA A 63 4.58 10.23 -11.55
N ASP A 64 5.36 10.99 -12.32
CA ASP A 64 5.79 10.62 -13.68
C ASP A 64 6.93 9.60 -13.71
N SER A 65 7.67 9.46 -12.59
CA SER A 65 8.85 8.63 -12.45
C SER A 65 8.94 8.05 -11.03
N PRO A 66 9.52 6.85 -10.85
CA PRO A 66 9.69 6.26 -9.53
C PRO A 66 10.81 6.93 -8.72
N TYR A 67 11.66 7.77 -9.33
CA TYR A 67 12.81 8.39 -8.68
C TYR A 67 12.68 9.91 -8.60
N LEU A 68 13.13 10.47 -7.46
CA LEU A 68 13.39 11.89 -7.34
C LEU A 68 14.67 12.26 -8.11
N GLY A 69 14.51 12.95 -9.24
CA GLY A 69 15.61 13.73 -9.83
C GLY A 69 15.97 14.93 -8.93
N GLU A 70 17.16 15.51 -9.10
CA GLU A 70 17.74 16.48 -8.15
C GLU A 70 16.89 17.74 -7.86
N HIS A 71 15.86 18.08 -8.65
CA HIS A 71 15.03 19.28 -8.45
C HIS A 71 13.54 19.03 -8.73
N SER A 72 12.79 18.54 -7.74
CA SER A 72 11.39 18.07 -7.82
C SER A 72 10.36 19.14 -8.25
N LYS A 73 10.33 19.43 -9.56
CA LYS A 73 9.26 20.14 -10.27
C LYS A 73 8.54 19.19 -11.23
N GLN A 74 8.29 17.95 -10.80
CA GLN A 74 7.54 16.99 -11.62
C GLN A 74 6.07 16.94 -11.20
N PRO A 75 5.18 16.52 -12.11
CA PRO A 75 3.81 16.17 -11.76
C PRO A 75 3.77 15.13 -10.64
N LEU A 76 2.96 15.39 -9.62
CA LEU A 76 2.80 14.50 -8.48
C LEU A 76 1.41 14.67 -7.89
N VAL A 77 0.84 13.56 -7.43
CA VAL A 77 -0.34 13.55 -6.57
C VAL A 77 -0.03 12.70 -5.36
N SER A 78 -0.23 13.28 -4.17
CA SER A 78 -0.29 12.55 -2.92
C SER A 78 -1.72 12.56 -2.41
N VAL A 79 -2.24 11.37 -2.07
CA VAL A 79 -3.55 11.19 -1.44
C VAL A 79 -3.33 10.54 -0.08
N THR A 80 -3.89 11.15 0.95
CA THR A 80 -3.94 10.59 2.30
C THR A 80 -5.38 10.43 2.73
N LEU A 81 -5.71 9.22 3.19
CA LEU A 81 -6.98 8.87 3.81
C LEU A 81 -6.79 8.77 5.31
N MET A 82 -7.73 9.32 6.08
CA MET A 82 -7.74 9.21 7.55
C MET A 82 -9.15 8.91 8.03
N ALA A 83 -9.31 7.85 8.83
CA ALA A 83 -10.59 7.51 9.45
C ALA A 83 -10.78 8.23 10.79
N PHE A 84 -12.00 8.70 11.00
CA PHE A 84 -12.48 9.38 12.21
C PHE A 84 -13.72 8.65 12.75
N PRO A 85 -14.07 8.84 14.04
CA PRO A 85 -15.12 8.04 14.68
C PRO A 85 -16.48 8.16 14.00
N ASP A 86 -16.76 9.30 13.38
CA ASP A 86 -18.00 9.63 12.69
C ASP A 86 -17.78 10.73 11.64
N GLU A 87 -18.82 10.99 10.83
CA GLU A 87 -18.81 12.02 9.78
C GLU A 87 -18.61 13.44 10.34
N GLN A 88 -19.15 13.70 11.54
CA GLN A 88 -19.03 15.01 12.19
C GLN A 88 -17.57 15.30 12.55
N SER A 89 -16.89 14.32 13.14
CA SER A 89 -15.48 14.38 13.51
C SER A 89 -14.60 14.50 12.28
N ALA A 90 -14.88 13.75 11.20
CA ALA A 90 -14.17 13.87 9.93
C ALA A 90 -14.32 15.28 9.32
N GLY A 91 -15.54 15.81 9.25
CA GLY A 91 -15.80 17.15 8.71
C GLY A 91 -15.12 18.26 9.52
N ALA A 92 -15.19 18.16 10.85
CA ALA A 92 -14.53 19.13 11.74
C ALA A 92 -13.00 19.04 11.65
N ALA A 93 -12.44 17.83 11.53
CA ALA A 93 -11.01 17.62 11.32
C ALA A 93 -10.53 18.19 9.99
N ALA A 94 -11.24 17.92 8.88
CA ALA A 94 -10.92 18.50 7.58
C ALA A 94 -10.88 20.04 7.64
N GLY A 95 -11.87 20.66 8.30
CA GLY A 95 -11.92 22.09 8.57
C GLY A 95 -10.72 22.60 9.36
N ALA A 96 -10.39 21.94 10.47
CA ALA A 96 -9.28 22.33 11.33
C ALA A 96 -7.91 22.17 10.65
N MET A 97 -7.71 21.07 9.91
CA MET A 97 -6.49 20.82 9.15
C MET A 97 -6.28 21.87 8.06
N ALA A 98 -7.32 22.13 7.26
CA ALA A 98 -7.25 23.14 6.20
C ALA A 98 -6.99 24.54 6.77
N ALA A 99 -7.66 24.91 7.86
CA ALA A 99 -7.45 26.20 8.52
C ALA A 99 -6.04 26.35 9.11
N ALA A 100 -5.52 25.29 9.74
CA ALA A 100 -4.17 25.28 10.28
C ALA A 100 -3.11 25.43 9.19
N ASP A 101 -3.30 24.74 8.05
CA ASP A 101 -2.39 24.82 6.91
C ASP A 101 -2.48 26.19 6.20
N PHE A 102 -3.70 26.68 5.98
CA PHE A 102 -3.95 28.01 5.41
C PHE A 102 -3.27 29.12 6.23
N GLY A 103 -3.32 29.02 7.57
CA GLY A 103 -2.76 30.00 8.49
C GLY A 103 -1.23 30.07 8.51
N LEU A 104 -0.50 29.12 7.91
CA LEU A 104 0.97 29.12 7.91
C LEU A 104 1.57 30.19 7.01
N ASN A 105 0.85 30.63 5.98
CA ASN A 105 1.35 31.60 5.02
C ASN A 105 0.26 32.59 4.62
N ALA A 106 0.51 33.88 4.84
CA ALA A 106 -0.42 34.95 4.46
C ALA A 106 -0.67 35.07 2.95
N SER A 107 0.16 34.43 2.12
CA SER A 107 -0.01 34.36 0.65
C SER A 107 -0.93 33.22 0.21
N ASN A 108 -1.39 32.36 1.14
CA ASN A 108 -2.37 31.34 0.81
C ASN A 108 -3.65 31.98 0.29
N THR A 109 -4.09 31.51 -0.86
CA THR A 109 -5.27 31.99 -1.55
C THR A 109 -6.27 30.84 -1.64
N PRO A 110 -7.53 31.04 -1.23
CA PRO A 110 -8.56 30.01 -1.34
C PRO A 110 -8.85 29.71 -2.82
N VAL A 111 -9.19 28.46 -3.09
CA VAL A 111 -9.54 27.96 -4.42
C VAL A 111 -10.86 27.21 -4.30
N THR A 112 -11.77 27.41 -5.25
CA THR A 112 -13.03 26.66 -5.31
C THR A 112 -12.92 25.59 -6.38
N LEU A 113 -13.35 24.37 -6.06
CA LEU A 113 -13.53 23.28 -7.02
C LEU A 113 -15.03 23.14 -7.32
N PRO A 114 -15.54 23.57 -8.50
CA PRO A 114 -16.97 23.58 -8.78
C PRO A 114 -17.68 22.21 -8.62
N ASP A 115 -17.00 21.14 -9.03
CA ASP A 115 -17.53 19.76 -8.93
C ASP A 115 -17.44 19.20 -7.50
N TYR A 116 -16.63 19.82 -6.63
CA TYR A 116 -16.38 19.40 -5.25
C TYR A 116 -16.42 20.62 -4.31
N PRO A 117 -17.58 21.30 -4.15
CA PRO A 117 -17.67 22.55 -3.39
C PRO A 117 -17.43 22.38 -1.88
N ALA A 118 -17.46 21.14 -1.37
CA ALA A 118 -17.11 20.81 0.00
C ALA A 118 -15.59 20.70 0.23
N ALA A 119 -14.79 20.65 -0.84
CA ALA A 119 -13.35 20.63 -0.73
C ALA A 119 -12.82 21.99 -0.25
N LEU A 120 -12.02 21.95 0.81
CA LEU A 120 -11.31 23.10 1.35
C LEU A 120 -9.95 23.15 0.66
N THR A 121 -9.84 24.00 -0.36
CA THR A 121 -8.64 24.05 -1.21
C THR A 121 -7.96 25.40 -1.08
N HIS A 122 -6.64 25.41 -0.97
CA HIS A 122 -5.85 26.62 -1.10
C HIS A 122 -4.50 26.35 -1.75
N TRP A 123 -3.91 27.41 -2.27
CA TRP A 123 -2.60 27.39 -2.88
C TRP A 123 -1.88 28.71 -2.67
N ILE A 124 -0.58 28.72 -2.94
CA ILE A 124 0.21 29.95 -3.03
C ILE A 124 0.45 30.21 -4.52
N PRO A 125 0.05 31.36 -5.10
CA PRO A 125 0.14 31.57 -6.55
C PRO A 125 1.54 31.44 -7.17
N SER A 126 2.60 31.58 -6.38
CA SER A 126 3.99 31.40 -6.83
C SER A 126 4.49 29.95 -6.73
N TYR A 127 3.71 29.05 -6.14
CA TYR A 127 4.10 27.65 -5.92
C TYR A 127 3.35 26.75 -6.90
N ALA A 128 4.05 25.74 -7.41
CA ALA A 128 3.50 24.79 -8.36
C ALA A 128 2.75 23.63 -7.69
N ASN A 129 2.16 23.87 -6.51
CA ASN A 129 1.37 22.89 -5.79
C ASN A 129 0.10 23.50 -5.17
N VAL A 130 -0.86 22.62 -4.87
CA VAL A 130 -2.14 22.95 -4.23
C VAL A 130 -2.45 21.87 -3.19
N GLY A 131 -2.95 22.29 -2.03
CA GLY A 131 -3.43 21.41 -0.97
C GLY A 131 -4.96 21.47 -0.88
N SER A 132 -5.58 20.32 -0.61
CA SER A 132 -7.03 20.23 -0.50
C SER A 132 -7.48 19.18 0.51
N TRP A 133 -8.50 19.49 1.32
CA TRP A 133 -9.09 18.58 2.31
C TRP A 133 -10.59 18.45 2.06
N MET A 134 -11.12 17.23 2.11
CA MET A 134 -12.55 16.97 2.00
C MET A 134 -12.92 15.75 2.84
N ALA A 135 -14.03 15.80 3.57
CA ALA A 135 -14.59 14.63 4.23
C ALA A 135 -15.51 13.86 3.28
N VAL A 136 -15.39 12.54 3.27
CA VAL A 136 -16.27 11.59 2.58
C VAL A 136 -16.71 10.56 3.62
N GLY A 137 -17.94 10.67 4.10
CA GLY A 137 -18.40 9.92 5.27
C GLY A 137 -17.51 10.23 6.48
N SER A 138 -17.04 9.18 7.18
CA SER A 138 -16.12 9.29 8.32
C SER A 138 -14.64 9.35 7.94
N VAL A 139 -14.31 9.54 6.66
CA VAL A 139 -12.93 9.58 6.16
C VAL A 139 -12.58 10.98 5.67
N VAL A 140 -11.46 11.54 6.10
CA VAL A 140 -10.87 12.73 5.48
C VAL A 140 -9.95 12.31 4.34
N VAL A 141 -10.19 12.89 3.17
CA VAL A 141 -9.35 12.80 1.98
C VAL A 141 -8.53 14.09 1.87
N HIS A 142 -7.23 13.98 2.12
CA HIS A 142 -6.26 15.05 1.91
C HIS A 142 -5.51 14.79 0.61
N VAL A 143 -5.46 15.79 -0.27
CA VAL A 143 -4.78 15.71 -1.57
C VAL A 143 -3.78 16.85 -1.69
N ILE A 144 -2.56 16.49 -2.08
CA ILE A 144 -1.57 17.44 -2.59
C ILE A 144 -1.39 17.14 -4.07
N ALA A 145 -1.61 18.13 -4.93
CA ALA A 145 -1.27 18.05 -6.34
C ALA A 145 -0.13 19.02 -6.65
N GLN A 146 0.83 18.59 -7.45
CA GLN A 146 1.98 19.36 -7.87
C GLN A 146 2.20 19.23 -9.38
N LEU A 147 2.70 20.30 -9.99
CA LEU A 147 3.12 20.36 -11.39
C LEU A 147 4.51 21.00 -11.50
N GLN A 148 5.01 21.11 -12.72
CA GLN A 148 6.27 21.80 -13.00
C GLN A 148 6.17 23.32 -12.87
N GLU A 149 5.01 23.88 -13.22
CA GLU A 149 4.73 25.31 -13.22
C GLU A 149 3.48 25.63 -12.40
N PRO A 150 3.37 26.83 -11.81
CA PRO A 150 2.21 27.26 -11.01
C PRO A 150 0.99 27.57 -11.90
N ARG A 151 0.38 26.53 -12.45
CA ARG A 151 -0.77 26.57 -13.36
C ARG A 151 -2.03 26.15 -12.60
N LEU A 152 -2.73 27.12 -12.00
CA LEU A 152 -3.92 26.84 -11.18
C LEU A 152 -5.00 26.04 -11.91
N ASP A 153 -5.21 26.34 -13.19
CA ASP A 153 -6.16 25.64 -14.06
C ASP A 153 -5.85 24.13 -14.15
N GLN A 154 -4.57 23.78 -14.28
CA GLN A 154 -4.12 22.40 -14.36
C GLN A 154 -4.11 21.72 -12.99
N LEU A 155 -3.68 22.43 -11.94
CA LEU A 155 -3.70 21.93 -10.56
C LEU A 155 -5.12 21.59 -10.10
N THR A 156 -6.09 22.47 -10.37
CA THR A 156 -7.50 22.23 -10.02
C THR A 156 -8.14 21.12 -10.86
N ALA A 157 -7.77 20.99 -12.14
CA ALA A 157 -8.20 19.86 -12.95
C ALA A 157 -7.68 18.52 -12.41
N LEU A 158 -6.41 18.46 -11.99
CA LEU A 158 -5.80 17.27 -11.40
C LEU A 158 -6.45 16.91 -10.05
N LEU A 159 -6.69 17.90 -9.18
CA LEU A 159 -7.46 17.71 -7.93
C LEU A 159 -8.87 17.18 -8.20
N THR A 160 -9.58 17.75 -9.17
CA THR A 160 -10.95 17.36 -9.51
C THR A 160 -11.02 15.90 -9.99
N LYS A 161 -10.06 15.48 -10.83
CA LYS A 161 -9.95 14.06 -11.24
C LYS A 161 -9.61 13.17 -10.05
N THR A 162 -8.69 13.60 -9.19
CA THR A 162 -8.29 12.85 -7.99
C THR A 162 -9.47 12.63 -7.05
N TYR A 163 -10.23 13.67 -6.74
CA TYR A 163 -11.43 13.53 -5.90
C TYR A 163 -12.51 12.67 -6.54
N ARG A 164 -12.67 12.72 -7.86
CA ARG A 164 -13.62 11.85 -8.57
C ARG A 164 -13.30 10.37 -8.37
N GLU A 165 -12.08 9.97 -8.66
CA GLU A 165 -11.70 8.57 -8.54
C GLU A 165 -11.60 8.15 -7.07
N GLN A 166 -11.09 9.01 -6.19
CA GLN A 166 -10.99 8.69 -4.76
C GLN A 166 -12.37 8.58 -4.10
N ALA A 167 -13.32 9.45 -4.44
CA ALA A 167 -14.70 9.35 -3.94
C ALA A 167 -15.36 8.06 -4.43
N ARG A 168 -15.20 7.72 -5.72
CA ARG A 168 -15.69 6.45 -6.29
C ARG A 168 -15.12 5.24 -5.56
N ARG A 169 -13.83 5.29 -5.17
CA ARG A 169 -13.19 4.21 -4.42
C ARG A 169 -13.70 4.08 -2.98
N LEU A 170 -14.22 5.15 -2.40
CA LEU A 170 -14.82 5.16 -1.06
C LEU A 170 -16.33 4.86 -1.08
N GLU A 171 -16.96 4.71 -2.26
CA GLU A 171 -18.39 4.35 -2.35
C GLU A 171 -18.66 3.04 -1.61
N GLY A 172 -19.59 3.08 -0.65
CA GLY A 172 -19.96 1.93 0.16
C GLY A 172 -18.94 1.51 1.23
N TYR A 173 -17.77 2.17 1.30
CA TYR A 173 -16.84 1.95 2.41
C TYR A 173 -17.35 2.65 3.67
N ALA A 174 -17.36 1.90 4.77
CA ALA A 174 -17.61 2.41 6.10
C ALA A 174 -16.44 2.02 7.00
N ALA A 175 -15.73 3.02 7.52
CA ALA A 175 -14.66 2.77 8.47
C ALA A 175 -15.25 2.15 9.75
N VAL A 176 -14.56 1.17 10.31
CA VAL A 176 -15.01 0.56 11.58
C VAL A 176 -14.76 1.52 12.72
N ALA A 177 -15.82 1.84 13.47
CA ALA A 177 -15.76 2.74 14.61
C ALA A 177 -14.75 2.23 15.66
N PRO A 178 -14.16 3.14 16.48
CA PRO A 178 -13.10 2.78 17.43
C PRO A 178 -13.44 1.62 18.38
N ASP A 179 -14.69 1.49 18.80
CA ASP A 179 -15.19 0.43 19.68
C ASP A 179 -15.29 -0.95 19.00
N GLY A 180 -15.27 -1.00 17.66
CA GLY A 180 -15.24 -2.23 16.87
C GLY A 180 -13.85 -2.67 16.41
N LEU A 181 -12.80 -1.86 16.63
CA LEU A 181 -11.46 -2.15 16.11
C LEU A 181 -10.85 -3.43 16.66
N ASP A 182 -11.10 -3.75 17.93
CA ASP A 182 -10.57 -4.95 18.58
C ASP A 182 -11.16 -6.24 18.00
N ALA A 183 -12.31 -6.14 17.32
CA ALA A 183 -12.96 -7.27 16.66
C ALA A 183 -12.48 -7.49 15.22
N LEU A 184 -11.64 -6.61 14.68
CA LEU A 184 -11.10 -6.76 13.32
C LEU A 184 -9.92 -7.75 13.33
N PRO A 185 -10.08 -8.95 12.73
CA PRO A 185 -8.97 -9.88 12.64
C PRO A 185 -7.92 -9.34 11.66
N MET A 186 -6.66 -9.32 12.08
CA MET A 186 -5.53 -9.04 11.18
C MET A 186 -5.32 -10.17 10.17
N ASP A 187 -5.66 -11.41 10.57
CA ASP A 187 -5.47 -12.62 9.78
C ASP A 187 -6.73 -13.51 9.87
N PRO A 188 -7.83 -13.10 9.19
CA PRO A 188 -9.10 -13.82 9.27
C PRO A 188 -9.01 -15.27 8.79
N ASP A 189 -8.10 -15.54 7.84
CA ASP A 189 -7.93 -16.84 7.19
C ASP A 189 -6.75 -17.65 7.77
N GLY A 190 -6.10 -17.16 8.83
CA GLY A 190 -4.99 -17.83 9.50
C GLY A 190 -3.71 -17.98 8.66
N LEU A 191 -3.52 -17.15 7.63
CA LEU A 191 -2.40 -17.20 6.70
C LEU A 191 -1.04 -16.92 7.35
N LEU A 192 -0.94 -15.99 8.30
CA LEU A 192 0.32 -15.68 8.99
C LEU A 192 0.79 -16.87 9.83
N THR A 193 -0.14 -17.61 10.42
CA THR A 193 0.19 -18.83 11.17
C THR A 193 0.70 -19.96 10.29
N ARG A 194 0.49 -19.85 8.98
CA ARG A 194 0.95 -20.79 7.95
C ARG A 194 2.27 -20.36 7.31
N LEU A 195 2.90 -19.28 7.79
CA LEU A 195 4.25 -18.88 7.41
C LEU A 195 5.28 -19.29 8.46
N VAL A 196 6.46 -19.73 8.02
CA VAL A 196 7.58 -20.02 8.92
C VAL A 196 8.07 -18.72 9.59
N GLY A 197 7.88 -18.61 10.91
CA GLY A 197 8.31 -17.43 11.67
C GLY A 197 9.82 -17.41 11.89
N THR A 198 10.48 -16.35 11.40
CA THR A 198 11.92 -16.07 11.65
C THR A 198 12.18 -14.72 12.32
N GLY A 199 11.17 -13.86 12.41
CA GLY A 199 11.23 -12.54 13.05
C GLY A 199 10.34 -12.45 14.29
N ASP A 200 10.06 -11.22 14.73
CA ASP A 200 8.96 -11.01 15.68
C ASP A 200 7.61 -11.08 14.97
N ASN A 201 6.56 -11.43 15.72
CA ASN A 201 5.19 -11.49 15.20
C ASN A 201 4.42 -10.22 15.62
N LEU A 202 5.12 -9.09 15.78
CA LEU A 202 4.47 -7.84 16.13
C LEU A 202 3.81 -7.27 14.86
N PRO A 203 2.51 -6.91 14.91
CA PRO A 203 1.83 -6.30 13.78
C PRO A 203 2.64 -5.12 13.19
N ASP A 204 2.96 -5.22 11.89
CA ASP A 204 3.68 -4.19 11.16
C ASP A 204 3.18 -4.13 9.71
N ALA A 205 2.93 -2.91 9.22
CA ALA A 205 2.36 -2.66 7.89
C ALA A 205 3.27 -3.05 6.72
N ARG A 206 4.52 -3.44 6.99
CA ARG A 206 5.48 -3.91 5.99
C ARG A 206 5.91 -5.33 6.28
N ASP A 207 6.23 -5.60 7.55
CA ASP A 207 6.95 -6.81 7.91
C ASP A 207 6.02 -7.91 8.44
N PHE A 208 4.82 -7.61 8.94
CA PHE A 208 3.94 -8.64 9.51
C PHE A 208 2.46 -8.27 9.44
N ALA A 209 1.81 -8.62 8.32
CA ALA A 209 0.38 -8.38 8.09
C ALA A 209 -0.19 -9.22 6.93
N VAL A 210 -1.52 -9.23 6.82
CA VAL A 210 -2.25 -9.73 5.64
C VAL A 210 -2.82 -8.54 4.86
N TYR A 211 -2.69 -8.60 3.54
CA TYR A 211 -3.08 -7.55 2.62
C TYR A 211 -4.12 -8.07 1.63
N GLY A 212 -5.07 -7.20 1.28
CA GLY A 212 -5.76 -7.32 0.01
C GLY A 212 -4.85 -6.88 -1.14
N LEU A 213 -5.30 -7.14 -2.37
CA LEU A 213 -4.47 -6.96 -3.56
C LEU A 213 -4.09 -5.48 -3.77
N ARG A 214 -5.00 -4.54 -3.50
CA ARG A 214 -4.76 -3.13 -3.81
C ARG A 214 -3.78 -2.50 -2.83
N THR A 215 -3.91 -2.79 -1.53
CA THR A 215 -2.96 -2.30 -0.52
C THR A 215 -1.59 -2.91 -0.73
N TYR A 216 -1.52 -4.21 -1.02
CA TYR A 216 -0.24 -4.84 -1.34
C TYR A 216 0.40 -4.16 -2.56
N ALA A 217 -0.35 -4.01 -3.65
CA ALA A 217 0.18 -3.48 -4.88
C ALA A 217 0.69 -2.03 -4.76
N VAL A 218 -0.03 -1.15 -4.05
CA VAL A 218 0.39 0.24 -3.86
C VAL A 218 1.64 0.36 -2.96
N LEU A 219 1.86 -0.60 -2.06
CA LEU A 219 3.05 -0.68 -1.21
C LEU A 219 4.26 -1.30 -1.91
N SER A 220 4.05 -2.20 -2.88
CA SER A 220 5.10 -3.07 -3.41
C SER A 220 5.44 -2.87 -4.89
N SER A 221 4.66 -2.10 -5.65
CA SER A 221 4.82 -1.93 -7.10
C SER A 221 4.91 -0.47 -7.54
N GLN A 222 5.63 -0.24 -8.63
CA GLN A 222 5.61 1.03 -9.37
C GLN A 222 4.41 1.14 -10.32
N ASP A 223 3.79 0.01 -10.69
CA ASP A 223 2.53 -0.06 -11.42
C ASP A 223 1.54 -0.94 -10.63
N PRO A 224 0.82 -0.35 -9.65
CA PRO A 224 -0.08 -1.11 -8.80
C PRO A 224 -1.32 -1.59 -9.57
N ALA A 225 -1.75 -0.89 -10.62
CA ALA A 225 -2.88 -1.29 -11.44
C ALA A 225 -2.57 -2.57 -12.22
N ASP A 226 -1.38 -2.64 -12.81
CA ASP A 226 -0.89 -3.83 -13.50
C ASP A 226 -0.76 -5.03 -12.56
N LEU A 227 -0.15 -4.82 -11.37
CA LEU A 227 0.04 -5.89 -10.40
C LEU A 227 -1.29 -6.46 -9.89
N VAL A 228 -2.26 -5.61 -9.56
CA VAL A 228 -3.62 -6.07 -9.17
C VAL A 228 -4.23 -6.91 -10.27
N ARG A 229 -4.17 -6.43 -11.53
CA ARG A 229 -4.73 -7.14 -12.68
C ARG A 229 -4.08 -8.52 -12.88
N GLU A 230 -2.74 -8.61 -12.81
CA GLU A 230 -2.03 -9.88 -12.94
C GLU A 230 -2.36 -10.85 -11.79
N PHE A 231 -2.47 -10.36 -10.56
CA PHE A 231 -2.81 -11.17 -9.40
C PHE A 231 -4.26 -11.69 -9.46
N GLU A 232 -5.22 -10.83 -9.78
CA GLU A 232 -6.63 -11.21 -9.95
C GLU A 232 -6.81 -12.24 -11.08
N GLN A 233 -6.16 -12.04 -12.23
CA GLN A 233 -6.23 -12.97 -13.36
C GLN A 233 -5.68 -14.37 -13.02
N ARG A 234 -4.80 -14.45 -12.03
CA ARG A 234 -4.20 -15.70 -11.55
C ARG A 234 -4.88 -16.26 -10.32
N GLY A 235 -5.94 -15.60 -9.84
CA GLY A 235 -6.74 -16.06 -8.72
C GLY A 235 -6.11 -15.81 -7.35
N VAL A 236 -5.17 -14.87 -7.21
CA VAL A 236 -4.68 -14.44 -5.88
C VAL A 236 -5.77 -13.65 -5.19
N THR A 237 -6.04 -13.93 -3.92
CA THR A 237 -7.09 -13.28 -3.13
C THR A 237 -6.55 -12.43 -2.00
N SER A 238 -5.44 -12.85 -1.40
CA SER A 238 -4.77 -12.14 -0.31
C SER A 238 -3.30 -12.56 -0.23
N ILE A 239 -2.49 -11.70 0.40
CA ILE A 239 -1.07 -11.92 0.58
C ILE A 239 -0.77 -11.75 2.07
N ALA A 240 -0.19 -12.76 2.70
CA ALA A 240 0.39 -12.63 4.02
C ALA A 240 1.89 -12.42 3.89
N VAL A 241 2.43 -11.47 4.66
CA VAL A 241 3.85 -11.17 4.72
C VAL A 241 4.35 -11.40 6.14
N SER A 242 5.48 -12.09 6.25
CA SER A 242 6.24 -12.25 7.49
C SER A 242 7.72 -12.03 7.18
N ASP A 243 8.23 -10.86 7.54
CA ASP A 243 9.55 -10.34 7.17
C ASP A 243 9.76 -10.44 5.65
N ASN A 244 10.70 -11.26 5.20
CA ASN A 244 10.99 -11.48 3.79
C ASN A 244 10.21 -12.64 3.16
N LYS A 245 9.15 -13.14 3.80
CA LYS A 245 8.40 -14.32 3.37
C LYS A 245 6.99 -13.95 2.98
N TYR A 246 6.48 -14.64 1.97
CA TYR A 246 5.19 -14.34 1.37
C TYR A 246 4.35 -15.62 1.32
N LEU A 247 3.08 -15.53 1.67
CA LEU A 247 2.09 -16.56 1.41
C LEU A 247 0.95 -15.95 0.63
N TYR A 248 0.80 -16.39 -0.61
CA TYR A 248 -0.29 -15.98 -1.48
C TYR A 248 -1.43 -16.98 -1.28
N ALA A 249 -2.60 -16.49 -0.89
CA ALA A 249 -3.83 -17.27 -0.92
C ALA A 249 -4.47 -17.17 -2.30
N LEU A 250 -4.97 -18.30 -2.80
CA LEU A 250 -5.57 -18.40 -4.13
C LEU A 250 -6.97 -19.02 -4.08
N THR A 251 -7.72 -18.79 -5.15
CA THR A 251 -9.10 -19.26 -5.31
C THR A 251 -9.23 -20.77 -5.22
N ASP A 252 -8.26 -21.52 -5.73
CA ASP A 252 -8.28 -22.98 -5.80
C ASP A 252 -6.87 -23.57 -6.02
N PRO A 253 -6.71 -24.91 -5.88
CA PRO A 253 -5.42 -25.54 -6.08
C PRO A 253 -4.85 -25.46 -7.50
N GLY A 254 -5.69 -25.38 -8.54
CA GLY A 254 -5.24 -25.19 -9.91
C GLY A 254 -4.64 -23.81 -10.13
N ALA A 255 -5.26 -22.77 -9.56
CA ALA A 255 -4.71 -21.42 -9.51
C ALA A 255 -3.34 -21.41 -8.82
N ALA A 256 -3.17 -22.12 -7.69
CA ALA A 256 -1.90 -22.20 -6.97
C ALA A 256 -0.77 -22.81 -7.82
N VAL A 257 -1.04 -23.89 -8.55
CA VAL A 257 -0.06 -24.48 -9.47
C VAL A 257 0.33 -23.51 -10.58
N ASN A 258 -0.65 -22.85 -11.21
CA ASN A 258 -0.40 -21.87 -12.27
C ASN A 258 0.39 -20.66 -11.77
N PHE A 259 0.07 -20.18 -10.56
CA PHE A 259 0.75 -19.04 -9.94
C PHE A 259 2.18 -19.38 -9.51
N ALA A 260 2.41 -20.58 -8.98
CA ALA A 260 3.77 -21.05 -8.68
C ALA A 260 4.64 -21.17 -9.94
N GLY A 261 4.06 -21.62 -11.06
CA GLY A 261 4.71 -21.59 -12.37
C GLY A 261 5.06 -20.17 -12.81
N TYR A 262 4.12 -19.24 -12.69
CA TYR A 262 4.34 -17.82 -12.96
C TYR A 262 5.47 -17.22 -12.11
N LEU A 263 5.47 -17.44 -10.79
CA LEU A 263 6.54 -16.96 -9.90
C LEU A 263 7.90 -17.56 -10.24
N SER A 264 7.93 -18.80 -10.76
CA SER A 264 9.15 -19.50 -11.18
C SER A 264 9.74 -18.96 -12.47
N GLU A 265 8.89 -18.54 -13.41
CA GLU A 265 9.30 -18.09 -14.76
C GLU A 265 9.48 -16.57 -14.85
N THR A 266 8.75 -15.81 -14.04
CA THR A 266 8.74 -14.35 -14.13
C THR A 266 10.02 -13.78 -13.54
N PRO A 267 10.75 -12.92 -14.28
CA PRO A 267 11.88 -12.20 -13.74
C PRO A 267 11.43 -11.38 -12.54
N THR A 268 12.12 -11.53 -11.42
CA THR A 268 12.02 -10.58 -10.32
C THR A 268 13.03 -9.45 -10.57
N VAL A 269 13.25 -8.59 -9.58
CA VAL A 269 14.38 -7.64 -9.57
C VAL A 269 15.76 -8.27 -9.74
N SER A 270 15.90 -9.58 -9.50
CA SER A 270 17.10 -10.39 -9.79
C SER A 270 16.79 -11.47 -10.82
N GLU A 271 17.77 -11.79 -11.65
CA GLU A 271 17.73 -12.94 -12.55
C GLU A 271 18.00 -14.22 -11.76
N TYR A 272 17.11 -15.20 -11.87
CA TYR A 272 17.18 -16.44 -11.10
C TYR A 272 17.32 -17.65 -12.02
N GLU A 273 18.21 -18.56 -11.65
CA GLU A 273 18.37 -19.86 -12.28
C GLU A 273 17.86 -20.96 -11.34
N ARG A 274 17.21 -21.98 -11.91
CA ARG A 274 16.71 -23.11 -11.13
C ARG A 274 17.87 -23.92 -10.56
N MET A 275 17.73 -24.32 -9.30
CA MET A 275 18.66 -25.21 -8.60
C MET A 275 17.92 -26.42 -8.01
N ASP A 276 18.67 -27.40 -7.52
CA ASP A 276 18.06 -28.54 -6.82
C ASP A 276 17.28 -28.07 -5.60
N GLY A 277 16.04 -28.56 -5.48
CA GLY A 277 15.13 -28.23 -4.38
C GLY A 277 15.45 -28.98 -3.09
N VAL A 278 14.41 -29.21 -2.29
CA VAL A 278 14.48 -30.05 -1.09
C VAL A 278 14.27 -31.52 -1.48
N SER A 279 15.13 -32.42 -0.98
CA SER A 279 15.04 -33.84 -1.30
C SER A 279 13.71 -34.43 -0.83
N GLY A 280 13.01 -35.16 -1.72
CA GLY A 280 11.74 -35.82 -1.41
C GLY A 280 10.49 -34.93 -1.57
N THR A 281 10.64 -33.72 -2.12
CA THR A 281 9.52 -32.79 -2.38
C THR A 281 9.66 -32.16 -3.76
N ASP A 282 9.14 -32.83 -4.78
CA ASP A 282 9.28 -32.40 -6.18
C ASP A 282 8.50 -31.12 -6.52
N GLU A 283 7.55 -30.72 -5.67
CA GLU A 283 6.76 -29.49 -5.85
C GLU A 283 7.48 -28.22 -5.40
N ILE A 284 8.55 -28.34 -4.59
CA ILE A 284 9.34 -27.21 -4.14
C ILE A 284 10.33 -26.80 -5.24
N ASN A 285 10.16 -25.61 -5.79
CA ASN A 285 11.04 -25.07 -6.80
C ASN A 285 12.01 -24.05 -6.18
N CYS A 286 13.30 -24.35 -6.17
CA CYS A 286 14.32 -23.45 -5.62
C CYS A 286 15.18 -22.84 -6.73
N PHE A 287 15.66 -21.63 -6.46
CA PHE A 287 16.39 -20.81 -7.41
C PHE A 287 17.54 -20.07 -6.73
N GLN A 288 18.59 -19.82 -7.50
CA GLN A 288 19.71 -18.96 -7.12
C GLN A 288 19.78 -17.77 -8.06
N ALA A 289 19.98 -16.57 -7.50
CA ALA A 289 20.21 -15.37 -8.27
C ALA A 289 21.56 -15.46 -9.00
N SER A 290 21.55 -15.34 -10.33
CA SER A 290 22.76 -15.25 -11.17
C SER A 290 23.39 -13.86 -11.11
N VAL A 291 22.54 -12.82 -10.98
CA VAL A 291 22.94 -11.42 -10.78
C VAL A 291 22.13 -10.85 -9.62
N PRO A 292 22.70 -10.77 -8.40
CA PRO A 292 22.00 -10.15 -7.27
C PRO A 292 21.90 -8.64 -7.50
N ASN A 293 20.69 -8.08 -7.36
CA ASN A 293 20.48 -6.65 -7.51
C ASN A 293 21.01 -5.87 -6.29
N PRO A 294 21.94 -4.90 -6.47
CA PRO A 294 22.55 -4.19 -5.35
C PRO A 294 21.59 -3.28 -4.57
N THR A 295 20.38 -3.00 -5.08
CA THR A 295 19.37 -2.19 -4.38
C THR A 295 18.48 -3.01 -3.44
N GLU A 296 18.61 -4.33 -3.42
CA GLU A 296 17.83 -5.23 -2.57
C GLU A 296 18.61 -5.59 -1.30
N ALA A 297 18.13 -5.13 -0.15
CA ALA A 297 18.72 -5.44 1.14
C ALA A 297 18.34 -6.88 1.54
N GLN A 298 19.37 -7.72 1.76
CA GLN A 298 19.40 -9.02 2.46
C GLN A 298 18.29 -10.05 2.15
N ALA A 299 18.74 -11.29 1.87
CA ALA A 299 17.99 -12.53 1.62
C ALA A 299 17.54 -12.85 0.18
N ARG A 300 17.87 -12.07 -0.84
CA ARG A 300 17.43 -12.37 -2.23
C ARG A 300 18.45 -13.16 -3.07
N ARG A 301 19.50 -13.74 -2.47
CA ARG A 301 20.40 -14.60 -3.26
C ARG A 301 19.76 -15.94 -3.63
N PHE A 302 18.99 -16.52 -2.72
CA PHE A 302 18.30 -17.78 -2.93
C PHE A 302 16.83 -17.63 -2.59
N ARG A 303 15.96 -18.26 -3.37
CA ARG A 303 14.52 -18.31 -3.10
C ARG A 303 13.95 -19.69 -3.39
N CYS A 304 12.87 -20.04 -2.71
CA CYS A 304 12.08 -21.21 -3.06
C CYS A 304 10.59 -20.87 -3.12
N VAL A 305 9.90 -21.40 -4.14
CA VAL A 305 8.45 -21.32 -4.35
C VAL A 305 7.85 -22.67 -3.94
N ILE A 306 6.88 -22.63 -3.02
CA ILE A 306 6.28 -23.81 -2.39
C ILE A 306 4.76 -23.75 -2.60
N PRO A 307 4.22 -24.30 -3.71
CA PRO A 307 2.78 -24.50 -3.85
C PRO A 307 2.29 -25.56 -2.86
N HIS A 308 1.11 -25.36 -2.29
CA HIS A 308 0.41 -26.38 -1.52
C HIS A 308 -1.09 -26.09 -1.48
N ARG A 309 -1.93 -27.03 -1.95
CA ARG A 309 -3.39 -26.81 -2.07
C ARG A 309 -3.65 -25.46 -2.74
N ASN A 310 -4.42 -24.57 -2.11
CA ASN A 310 -4.80 -23.26 -2.63
C ASN A 310 -3.88 -22.12 -2.16
N VAL A 311 -2.66 -22.41 -1.71
CA VAL A 311 -1.68 -21.38 -1.32
C VAL A 311 -0.33 -21.61 -2.01
N VAL A 312 0.44 -20.54 -2.16
CA VAL A 312 1.85 -20.59 -2.60
C VAL A 312 2.68 -19.78 -1.64
N ALA A 313 3.73 -20.38 -1.07
CA ALA A 313 4.70 -19.67 -0.25
C ALA A 313 5.96 -19.32 -1.04
N GLU A 314 6.54 -18.16 -0.77
CA GLU A 314 7.89 -17.79 -1.18
C GLU A 314 8.76 -17.54 0.06
N VAL A 315 9.92 -18.18 0.10
CA VAL A 315 10.94 -17.98 1.14
C VAL A 315 12.27 -17.60 0.52
N PHE A 316 13.02 -16.78 1.25
CA PHE A 316 14.22 -16.11 0.77
C PHE A 316 15.37 -16.29 1.78
N SER A 317 16.61 -16.44 1.29
CA SER A 317 17.83 -16.44 2.11
C SER A 317 19.08 -16.06 1.29
N ASP A 318 20.13 -15.61 1.98
CA ASP A 318 21.46 -15.40 1.37
C ASP A 318 22.35 -16.66 1.41
N ARG A 319 21.88 -17.75 2.03
CA ARG A 319 22.60 -19.02 2.12
C ARG A 319 21.77 -20.17 1.57
N GLU A 320 22.39 -20.98 0.72
CA GLU A 320 21.73 -22.12 0.07
C GLU A 320 21.15 -23.14 1.06
N SER A 321 21.91 -23.51 2.09
CA SER A 321 21.45 -24.48 3.08
C SER A 321 20.26 -23.96 3.89
N ASP A 322 20.23 -22.65 4.15
CA ASP A 322 19.20 -21.98 4.92
C ASP A 322 17.89 -21.88 4.12
N VAL A 323 17.95 -21.50 2.83
CA VAL A 323 16.72 -21.46 2.00
C VAL A 323 16.07 -22.84 1.90
N ARG A 324 16.87 -23.92 1.78
CA ARG A 324 16.35 -25.30 1.70
C ARG A 324 15.72 -25.71 3.03
N GLN A 325 16.32 -25.33 4.16
CA GLN A 325 15.75 -25.58 5.48
C GLN A 325 14.43 -24.82 5.69
N LEU A 326 14.39 -23.54 5.30
CA LEU A 326 13.18 -22.72 5.34
C LEU A 326 12.08 -23.31 4.46
N ALA A 327 12.41 -23.75 3.24
CA ALA A 327 11.45 -24.36 2.33
C ALA A 327 10.89 -25.68 2.88
N ALA A 328 11.74 -26.53 3.48
CA ALA A 328 11.31 -27.77 4.12
C ALA A 328 10.38 -27.49 5.32
N ALA A 329 10.73 -26.51 6.17
CA ALA A 329 9.93 -26.11 7.31
C ALA A 329 8.58 -25.50 6.88
N GLN A 330 8.61 -24.61 5.88
CA GLN A 330 7.42 -24.01 5.29
C GLN A 330 6.48 -25.07 4.72
N TYR A 331 7.02 -26.05 4.00
CA TYR A 331 6.24 -27.14 3.44
C TYR A 331 5.62 -28.06 4.50
N ALA A 332 6.35 -28.37 5.58
CA ALA A 332 5.81 -29.11 6.72
C ALA A 332 4.67 -28.33 7.39
N LEU A 333 4.85 -27.03 7.63
CA LEU A 333 3.81 -26.17 8.22
C LEU A 333 2.53 -26.12 7.38
N LEU A 334 2.66 -26.08 6.05
CA LEU A 334 1.50 -26.09 5.15
C LEU A 334 0.73 -27.42 5.17
N LYS A 335 1.42 -28.54 5.44
CA LYS A 335 0.81 -29.86 5.61
C LYS A 335 0.21 -30.11 6.99
N ASP A 336 0.86 -29.60 8.03
CA ASP A 336 0.44 -29.79 9.43
C ASP A 336 -0.72 -28.87 9.80
N GLY A 337 -0.88 -27.73 9.11
CA GLY A 337 -2.01 -26.81 9.26
C GLY A 337 -3.33 -27.29 8.61
N GLU A 338 -3.47 -28.59 8.39
CA GLU A 338 -4.72 -29.28 8.00
C GLU A 338 -5.58 -29.63 9.21
#